data_AF-A0A2N6BPL9-F1
#
_entry.id   AF-A0A2N6BPL9-F1
#
_cell.length_a   1.000
_cell.length_b   1.000
_cell.length_c   1.000
_cell.angle_alpha   90.00
_cell.angle_beta   90.00
_cell.angle_gamma   90.00
#
_symmetry.space_group_name_H-M   'P 1'
#
loop_
_entity.id
_entity.type
_entity.pdbx_description
1 polymer ?
#
loop_
_entity_poly.entity_id
_entity_poly.type
_entity_poly.pdbx_seq_one_letter_code
_entity_poly.pdbx_strand_id
1 'polypeptide(L)'
;MAPHSSNLTSRPLIGMLIALILLLPASLQAADQDILFAATPFTFHTGPDKSSTKAGRLFTAARIKVRERRPGWLRISLNAWHQQGAARVLYALPGKRILVAILKKSQTQHLKTLQQMTDADTDLVWKQVSYEAWIEDGGFAPSREDLWKPAWELFSTRCTVCHQRRIPHHYKVNQWRSYLKIMGPRTGLPKDKQELILTFLQYHASDMTPESASPPQPVPQPREAGR
;
A
#
# COMPACT_ATOMS: atom_id res chain seq x y z
N MET A 1 -27.40 -85.05 32.99
CA MET A 1 -26.36 -85.00 31.95
C MET A 1 -26.85 -84.09 30.83
N ALA A 2 -26.24 -82.90 30.71
CA ALA A 2 -26.11 -82.06 29.51
C ALA A 2 -27.41 -81.63 28.73
N PRO A 3 -27.37 -80.57 27.89
CA PRO A 3 -28.15 -79.37 28.16
C PRO A 3 -29.00 -78.83 26.99
N HIS A 4 -29.71 -77.74 27.29
CA HIS A 4 -30.23 -76.66 26.46
C HIS A 4 -29.84 -76.56 24.97
N SER A 5 -30.81 -76.14 24.16
CA SER A 5 -30.59 -75.18 23.06
C SER A 5 -31.88 -74.38 22.79
N SER A 6 -31.92 -73.14 23.26
CA SER A 6 -32.96 -72.15 22.97
C SER A 6 -32.48 -71.26 21.83
N ASN A 7 -33.25 -71.20 20.73
CA ASN A 7 -32.96 -70.36 19.57
C ASN A 7 -33.10 -68.87 19.92
N LEU A 8 -32.01 -68.10 19.77
CA LEU A 8 -32.03 -66.63 19.74
C LEU A 8 -32.38 -66.16 18.32
N THR A 9 -33.55 -65.54 18.16
CA THR A 9 -33.89 -64.75 16.98
C THR A 9 -33.42 -63.31 17.16
N SER A 10 -32.71 -62.82 16.15
CA SER A 10 -32.03 -61.53 16.09
C SER A 10 -32.99 -60.34 16.12
N ARG A 11 -32.66 -59.32 16.94
CA ARG A 11 -33.23 -57.96 16.85
C ARG A 11 -32.34 -57.12 15.91
N PRO A 12 -32.87 -56.30 15.00
CA PRO A 12 -32.04 -55.46 14.15
C PRO A 12 -31.48 -54.27 14.94
N LEU A 13 -30.18 -54.00 14.74
CA LEU A 13 -29.50 -52.80 15.24
C LEU A 13 -30.06 -51.56 14.55
N ILE A 14 -30.52 -50.59 15.34
CA ILE A 14 -30.75 -49.21 14.92
C ILE A 14 -29.37 -48.57 14.77
N GLY A 15 -28.92 -48.40 13.52
CA GLY A 15 -27.70 -47.67 13.19
C GLY A 15 -27.88 -46.17 13.45
N MET A 16 -27.19 -45.65 14.46
CA MET A 16 -27.08 -44.22 14.75
C MET A 16 -26.12 -43.59 13.73
N LEU A 17 -26.69 -42.90 12.73
CA LEU A 17 -25.96 -42.15 11.72
C LEU A 17 -25.41 -40.85 12.35
N ILE A 18 -24.14 -40.84 12.75
CA ILE A 18 -23.45 -39.61 13.17
C ILE A 18 -23.14 -38.80 11.90
N ALA A 19 -23.88 -37.72 11.69
CA ALA A 19 -23.58 -36.74 10.65
C ALA A 19 -22.30 -35.99 11.04
N LEU A 20 -21.17 -36.39 10.45
CA LEU A 20 -19.91 -35.68 10.54
C LEU A 20 -20.03 -34.37 9.75
N ILE A 21 -20.34 -33.27 10.45
CA ILE A 21 -20.33 -31.92 9.88
C ILE A 21 -18.87 -31.58 9.54
N LEU A 22 -18.52 -31.74 8.27
CA LEU A 22 -17.30 -31.20 7.68
C LEU A 22 -17.35 -29.67 7.81
N LEU A 23 -16.65 -29.12 8.80
CA LEU A 23 -16.27 -27.71 8.85
C LEU A 23 -15.39 -27.44 7.63
N LEU A 24 -16.00 -26.96 6.55
CA LEU A 24 -15.26 -26.40 5.42
C LEU A 24 -14.41 -25.24 5.94
N PRO A 25 -13.08 -25.24 5.71
CA PRO A 25 -12.28 -24.06 6.01
C PRO A 25 -12.84 -22.90 5.18
N ALA A 26 -13.03 -21.75 5.83
CA ALA A 26 -13.47 -20.52 5.18
C ALA A 26 -12.63 -20.31 3.91
N SER A 27 -13.30 -20.35 2.75
CA SER A 27 -12.66 -20.19 1.46
C SER A 27 -11.80 -18.92 1.47
N LEU A 28 -10.48 -19.07 1.33
CA LEU A 28 -9.61 -17.96 0.96
C LEU A 28 -10.05 -17.56 -0.45
N GLN A 29 -10.97 -16.60 -0.56
CA GLN A 29 -11.25 -15.95 -1.82
C GLN A 29 -9.92 -15.33 -2.28
N ALA A 30 -9.37 -15.80 -3.40
CA ALA A 30 -8.26 -15.12 -4.05
C ALA A 30 -8.75 -13.71 -4.34
N ALA A 31 -8.20 -12.72 -3.63
CA ALA A 31 -8.60 -11.34 -3.82
C ALA A 31 -8.34 -10.99 -5.28
N ASP A 32 -9.37 -10.49 -5.95
CA ASP A 32 -9.16 -9.80 -7.21
C ASP A 32 -8.08 -8.74 -6.96
N GLN A 33 -7.13 -8.63 -7.89
CA GLN A 33 -5.84 -7.99 -7.65
C GLN A 33 -5.94 -6.46 -7.74
N ASP A 34 -6.86 -5.91 -6.95
CA ASP A 34 -7.28 -4.52 -6.93
C ASP A 34 -6.10 -3.60 -6.67
N ILE A 35 -5.96 -2.64 -7.56
CA ILE A 35 -5.08 -1.50 -7.37
C ILE A 35 -5.89 -0.45 -6.64
N LEU A 36 -5.38 0.00 -5.49
CA LEU A 36 -6.01 1.05 -4.70
C LEU A 36 -4.99 2.13 -4.34
N PHE A 37 -5.49 3.30 -3.97
CA PHE A 37 -4.69 4.43 -3.53
C PHE A 37 -5.12 4.85 -2.13
N ALA A 38 -4.16 5.02 -1.23
CA ALA A 38 -4.44 5.41 0.15
C ALA A 38 -5.04 6.83 0.21
N ALA A 39 -6.31 6.98 0.61
CA ALA A 39 -6.93 8.31 0.74
C ALA A 39 -6.46 9.04 2.02
N THR A 40 -5.98 8.28 3.00
CA THR A 40 -5.42 8.74 4.26
C THR A 40 -4.16 7.92 4.58
N PRO A 41 -3.30 8.35 5.52
CA PRO A 41 -2.19 7.54 5.96
C PRO A 41 -2.64 6.31 6.77
N PHE A 42 -2.00 5.16 6.54
CA PHE A 42 -2.26 3.91 7.25
C PHE A 42 -1.08 3.49 8.11
N THR A 43 -1.35 2.76 9.19
CA THR A 43 -0.31 2.06 9.95
C THR A 43 -0.11 0.67 9.33
N PHE A 44 1.14 0.27 9.10
CA PHE A 44 1.45 -1.11 8.75
C PHE A 44 1.50 -1.97 10.01
N HIS A 45 1.06 -3.22 9.87
CA HIS A 45 1.01 -4.23 10.90
C HIS A 45 1.66 -5.52 10.40
N THR A 46 2.28 -6.28 11.31
CA THR A 46 2.86 -7.59 10.99
C THR A 46 1.81 -8.70 10.87
N GLY A 47 0.58 -8.46 11.32
CA GLY A 47 -0.55 -9.38 11.21
C GLY A 47 -1.90 -8.65 11.15
N PRO A 48 -3.00 -9.34 10.82
CA PRO A 48 -4.34 -8.78 10.75
C PRO A 48 -4.98 -8.63 12.14
N ASP A 49 -4.26 -7.99 13.07
CA ASP A 49 -4.69 -7.75 14.45
C ASP A 49 -4.13 -6.41 14.95
N LYS A 50 -4.95 -5.65 15.67
CA LYS A 50 -4.57 -4.37 16.29
C LYS A 50 -3.48 -4.57 17.36
N SER A 51 -3.41 -5.75 17.98
CA SER A 51 -2.35 -6.10 18.93
C SER A 51 -1.01 -6.40 18.26
N SER A 52 -1.00 -6.65 16.94
CA SER A 52 0.21 -7.00 16.21
C SER A 52 1.22 -5.84 16.17
N THR A 53 2.48 -6.20 15.94
CA THR A 53 3.56 -5.22 15.93
C THR A 53 3.35 -4.22 14.78
N LYS A 54 3.30 -2.92 15.12
CA LYS A 54 3.32 -1.85 14.12
C LYS A 54 4.63 -1.94 13.32
N ALA A 55 4.54 -2.07 12.01
CA ALA A 55 5.66 -2.27 11.09
C ALA A 55 6.11 -0.97 10.40
N GLY A 56 5.28 0.07 10.42
CA GLY A 56 5.57 1.33 9.74
C GLY A 56 4.31 2.11 9.41
N ARG A 57 4.39 2.95 8.39
CA ARG A 57 3.28 3.78 7.93
C ARG A 57 3.28 3.90 6.40
N LEU A 58 2.10 3.82 5.82
CA LEU A 58 1.78 4.16 4.43
C LEU A 58 1.34 5.63 4.36
N PHE A 59 1.73 6.35 3.32
CA PHE A 59 1.34 7.75 3.10
C PHE A 59 0.17 7.89 2.12
N THR A 60 -0.49 9.04 2.17
CA THR A 60 -1.59 9.41 1.26
C THR A 60 -1.15 9.33 -0.20
N ALA A 61 -2.07 8.89 -1.07
CA ALA A 61 -1.92 8.61 -2.49
C ALA A 61 -0.90 7.52 -2.85
N ALA A 62 -0.35 6.81 -1.85
CA ALA A 62 0.45 5.62 -2.11
C ALA A 62 -0.40 4.57 -2.83
N ARG A 63 0.13 4.05 -3.93
CA ARG A 63 -0.48 2.96 -4.68
C ARG A 63 -0.16 1.64 -4.01
N ILE A 64 -1.19 0.85 -3.75
CA ILE A 64 -1.08 -0.50 -3.22
C ILE A 64 -1.77 -1.48 -4.15
N LYS A 65 -1.42 -2.75 -3.99
CA LYS A 65 -2.11 -3.88 -4.59
C LYS A 65 -2.63 -4.77 -3.48
N VAL A 66 -3.93 -5.06 -3.48
CA VAL A 66 -4.53 -5.98 -2.50
C VAL A 66 -4.13 -7.41 -2.85
N ARG A 67 -3.68 -8.15 -1.83
CA ARG A 67 -3.27 -9.56 -1.94
C ARG A 67 -4.21 -10.50 -1.22
N GLU A 68 -4.76 -10.03 -0.10
CA GLU A 68 -5.69 -10.80 0.72
C GLU A 68 -6.65 -9.83 1.43
N ARG A 69 -7.91 -10.24 1.55
CA ARG A 69 -8.93 -9.52 2.32
C ARG A 69 -9.35 -10.39 3.51
N ARG A 70 -9.37 -9.80 4.70
CA ARG A 70 -9.92 -10.38 5.93
C ARG A 70 -10.88 -9.38 6.57
N PRO A 71 -11.79 -9.81 7.47
CA PRO A 71 -12.68 -8.87 8.16
C PRO A 71 -11.90 -7.72 8.83
N GLY A 72 -12.07 -6.50 8.31
CA GLY A 72 -11.41 -5.29 8.81
C GLY A 72 -9.92 -5.13 8.43
N TRP A 73 -9.35 -6.00 7.60
CA TRP A 73 -7.92 -6.01 7.28
C TRP A 73 -7.63 -6.34 5.82
N LEU A 74 -6.64 -5.65 5.27
CA LEU A 74 -6.08 -5.95 3.95
C LEU A 74 -4.62 -6.36 4.10
N ARG A 75 -4.23 -7.45 3.45
CA ARG A 75 -2.81 -7.70 3.13
C ARG A 75 -2.54 -7.02 1.80
N ILE A 76 -1.58 -6.11 1.80
CA ILE A 76 -1.21 -5.35 0.60
C ILE A 76 0.22 -5.67 0.20
N SER A 77 0.52 -5.36 -1.06
CA SER A 77 1.89 -5.15 -1.52
C SER A 77 2.02 -3.76 -2.13
N LEU A 78 3.18 -3.13 -1.97
CA LEU A 78 3.54 -1.89 -2.66
C LEU A 78 4.90 -2.06 -3.35
N ASN A 79 5.10 -1.27 -4.41
CA ASN A 79 6.42 -1.10 -5.02
C ASN A 79 6.86 0.35 -4.79
N ALA A 80 8.12 0.54 -4.42
CA ALA A 80 8.69 1.85 -4.13
C ALA A 80 10.20 1.85 -4.31
N TRP A 81 10.82 3.01 -4.19
CA TRP A 81 12.25 3.21 -4.27
C TRP A 81 12.84 3.62 -2.93
N HIS A 82 14.05 3.19 -2.61
CA HIS A 82 14.83 3.78 -1.54
C HIS A 82 16.26 4.06 -2.01
N GLN A 83 16.88 5.09 -1.43
CA GLN A 83 18.30 5.34 -1.62
C GLN A 83 19.11 4.26 -0.89
N GLN A 84 20.21 3.80 -1.47
CA GLN A 84 21.15 2.90 -0.81
C GLN A 84 21.58 3.46 0.55
N GLY A 85 21.57 2.62 1.60
CA GLY A 85 21.82 3.03 2.98
C GLY A 85 20.60 3.61 3.73
N ALA A 86 19.48 3.89 3.03
CA ALA A 86 18.28 4.51 3.62
C ALA A 86 17.00 3.69 3.43
N ALA A 87 17.07 2.36 3.58
CA ALA A 87 15.98 1.40 3.32
C ALA A 87 14.68 1.61 4.13
N ARG A 88 14.69 2.49 5.14
CA ARG A 88 13.49 2.81 5.93
C ARG A 88 12.54 3.79 5.24
N VAL A 89 13.01 4.60 4.30
CA VAL A 89 12.21 5.66 3.69
C VAL A 89 11.97 5.30 2.23
N LEU A 90 10.71 5.06 1.89
CA LEU A 90 10.30 4.60 0.57
C LEU A 90 9.63 5.73 -0.21
N TYR A 91 10.06 5.91 -1.44
CA TYR A 91 9.66 6.98 -2.36
C TYR A 91 8.95 6.41 -3.59
N ALA A 92 8.06 7.20 -4.20
CA ALA A 92 7.37 6.78 -5.42
C ALA A 92 8.32 6.67 -6.62
N LEU A 93 9.33 7.55 -6.67
CA LEU A 93 10.30 7.66 -7.74
C LEU A 93 11.70 7.92 -7.18
N PRO A 94 12.77 7.50 -7.85
CA PRO A 94 14.14 7.83 -7.47
C PRO A 94 14.35 9.35 -7.51
N GLY A 95 15.03 9.90 -6.51
CA GLY A 95 15.35 11.34 -6.43
C GLY A 95 14.17 12.27 -6.14
N LYS A 96 12.91 11.80 -6.22
CA LYS A 96 11.71 12.61 -5.96
C LYS A 96 11.18 12.34 -4.56
N ARG A 97 11.05 13.40 -3.74
CA ARG A 97 10.64 13.32 -2.32
C ARG A 97 9.13 13.12 -2.13
N ILE A 98 8.53 12.24 -2.92
CA ILE A 98 7.14 11.77 -2.80
C ILE A 98 7.14 10.53 -1.93
N LEU A 99 6.77 10.67 -0.66
CA LEU A 99 6.80 9.55 0.30
C LEU A 99 5.69 8.55 0.00
N VAL A 100 6.05 7.28 -0.09
CA VAL A 100 5.13 6.15 -0.18
C VAL A 100 4.97 5.52 1.20
N ALA A 101 6.08 5.28 1.90
CA ALA A 101 6.07 4.63 3.20
C ALA A 101 7.31 4.99 4.04
N ILE A 102 7.15 4.84 5.37
CA ILE A 102 8.27 4.78 6.30
C ILE A 102 8.17 3.47 7.09
N LEU A 103 9.23 2.67 7.04
CA LEU A 103 9.34 1.39 7.75
C LEU A 103 10.05 1.56 9.09
N LYS A 104 9.67 0.71 10.05
CA LYS A 104 10.54 0.46 11.22
C LYS A 104 11.82 -0.25 10.76
N LYS A 105 12.91 -0.06 11.50
CA LYS A 105 14.22 -0.66 11.19
C LYS A 105 14.13 -2.18 11.02
N SER A 106 13.42 -2.86 11.92
CA SER A 106 13.21 -4.32 11.90
C SER A 106 12.48 -4.83 10.66
N GLN A 107 11.82 -3.96 9.89
CA GLN A 107 11.05 -4.37 8.71
C GLN A 107 11.84 -4.24 7.40
N THR A 108 12.99 -3.57 7.42
CA THR A 108 13.81 -3.36 6.22
C THR A 108 14.35 -4.67 5.63
N GLN A 109 14.54 -5.71 6.44
CA GLN A 109 14.94 -7.04 5.99
C GLN A 109 13.87 -7.77 5.17
N HIS A 110 12.61 -7.32 5.21
CA HIS A 110 11.51 -7.91 4.44
C HIS A 110 11.31 -7.23 3.08
N LEU A 111 12.17 -6.28 2.72
CA LEU A 111 12.15 -5.67 1.39
C LEU A 111 12.69 -6.66 0.35
N LYS A 112 11.89 -6.92 -0.69
CA LYS A 112 12.35 -7.66 -1.87
C LYS A 112 12.89 -6.67 -2.89
N THR A 113 14.20 -6.68 -3.14
CA THR A 113 14.79 -5.87 -4.22
C THR A 113 14.33 -6.41 -5.58
N LEU A 114 13.83 -5.51 -6.43
CA LEU A 114 13.37 -5.81 -7.78
C LEU A 114 14.40 -5.41 -8.82
N GLN A 115 14.95 -4.20 -8.69
CA GLN A 115 15.98 -3.64 -9.56
C GLN A 115 16.74 -2.52 -8.84
N GLN A 116 17.83 -2.05 -9.44
CA GLN A 116 18.56 -0.89 -8.96
C GLN A 116 18.98 0.01 -10.13
N MET A 117 19.24 1.28 -9.85
CA MET A 117 19.80 2.23 -10.80
C MET A 117 20.76 3.19 -10.09
N THR A 118 21.67 3.79 -10.85
CA THR A 118 22.47 4.94 -10.40
C THR A 118 21.94 6.17 -11.10
N ASP A 119 21.61 7.20 -10.33
CA ASP A 119 21.19 8.49 -10.86
C ASP A 119 22.42 9.23 -11.42
N ALA A 120 22.41 9.54 -12.72
CA ALA A 120 23.57 10.10 -13.41
C ALA A 120 23.92 11.53 -12.98
N ASP A 121 22.96 12.28 -12.43
CA ASP A 121 23.18 13.66 -12.00
C ASP A 121 23.75 13.73 -10.57
N THR A 122 23.56 12.67 -9.77
CA THR A 122 23.86 12.68 -8.32
C THR A 122 24.74 11.53 -7.85
N ASP A 123 25.05 10.57 -8.71
CA ASP A 123 25.73 9.30 -8.41
C ASP A 123 25.05 8.47 -7.29
N LEU A 124 23.81 8.80 -6.96
CA LEU A 124 23.06 8.11 -5.92
C LEU A 124 22.50 6.80 -6.45
N VAL A 125 22.76 5.72 -5.72
CA VAL A 125 22.17 4.41 -6.02
C VAL A 125 20.77 4.32 -5.41
N TRP A 126 19.79 4.01 -6.24
CA TRP A 126 18.40 3.79 -5.88
C TRP A 126 18.01 2.34 -6.12
N LYS A 127 17.31 1.74 -5.15
CA LYS A 127 16.80 0.37 -5.23
C LYS A 127 15.29 0.38 -5.28
N GLN A 128 14.72 -0.22 -6.32
CA GLN A 128 13.30 -0.48 -6.37
C GLN A 128 13.01 -1.76 -5.59
N VAL A 129 12.02 -1.71 -4.72
CA VAL A 129 11.68 -2.78 -3.79
C VAL A 129 10.18 -3.05 -3.81
N SER A 130 9.81 -4.28 -3.48
CA SER A 130 8.46 -4.64 -3.08
C SER A 130 8.41 -4.87 -1.57
N TYR A 131 7.31 -4.49 -0.95
CA TYR A 131 7.04 -4.68 0.48
C TYR A 131 5.60 -5.10 0.71
N GLU A 132 5.39 -6.07 1.61
CA GLU A 132 4.07 -6.52 2.02
C GLU A 132 3.82 -6.19 3.50
N ALA A 133 2.57 -5.85 3.81
CA ALA A 133 2.12 -5.64 5.18
C ALA A 133 0.61 -5.79 5.29
N TRP A 134 0.15 -5.94 6.54
CA TRP A 134 -1.25 -5.79 6.89
C TRP A 134 -1.58 -4.34 7.21
N ILE A 135 -2.77 -3.89 6.81
CA ILE A 135 -3.36 -2.59 7.15
C ILE A 135 -4.83 -2.77 7.49
N GLU A 136 -5.38 -1.90 8.34
CA GLU A 136 -6.82 -1.83 8.55
C GLU A 136 -7.51 -1.47 7.22
N ASP A 137 -8.62 -2.15 6.92
CA ASP A 137 -9.46 -1.83 5.77
C ASP A 137 -10.21 -0.51 6.00
N GLY A 138 -10.46 0.24 4.93
CA GLY A 138 -11.18 1.51 4.94
C GLY A 138 -10.30 2.72 4.65
N GLY A 139 -10.71 3.57 3.71
CA GLY A 139 -9.98 4.81 3.36
C GLY A 139 -9.08 4.68 2.13
N PHE A 140 -9.55 3.98 1.10
CA PHE A 140 -8.90 3.87 -0.21
C PHE A 140 -9.75 4.51 -1.31
N ALA A 141 -9.08 4.96 -2.37
CA ALA A 141 -9.68 5.37 -3.62
C ALA A 141 -9.33 4.38 -4.74
N PRO A 142 -10.22 4.14 -5.72
CA PRO A 142 -9.94 3.26 -6.84
C PRO A 142 -8.99 3.89 -7.86
N SER A 143 -8.93 5.22 -7.93
CA SER A 143 -7.98 5.96 -8.78
C SER A 143 -7.25 7.05 -8.01
N ARG A 144 -6.18 7.59 -8.60
CA ARG A 144 -5.50 8.74 -7.99
C ARG A 144 -6.26 10.04 -8.28
N GLU A 145 -6.96 10.09 -9.40
CA GLU A 145 -7.82 11.18 -9.84
C GLU A 145 -8.91 11.51 -8.81
N ASP A 146 -9.45 10.47 -8.15
CA ASP A 146 -10.41 10.62 -7.05
C ASP A 146 -9.81 11.35 -5.82
N LEU A 147 -8.49 11.30 -5.65
CA LEU A 147 -7.77 12.05 -4.61
C LEU A 147 -7.42 13.47 -5.08
N TRP A 148 -7.22 13.66 -6.38
CA TRP A 148 -6.81 14.94 -6.96
C TRP A 148 -7.91 15.97 -6.98
N LYS A 149 -9.16 15.58 -7.24
CA LYS A 149 -10.30 16.50 -7.20
C LYS A 149 -10.42 17.23 -5.85
N PRO A 150 -10.50 16.54 -4.69
CA PRO A 150 -10.56 17.23 -3.40
C PRO A 150 -9.25 17.95 -3.05
N ALA A 151 -8.08 17.45 -3.49
CA ALA A 151 -6.81 18.14 -3.26
C ALA A 151 -6.77 19.49 -3.99
N TRP A 152 -7.20 19.51 -5.26
CA TRP A 152 -7.28 20.72 -6.07
C TRP A 152 -8.26 21.72 -5.47
N GLU A 153 -9.43 21.27 -5.05
CA GLU A 153 -10.45 22.13 -4.43
C GLU A 153 -9.91 22.81 -3.17
N LEU A 154 -9.24 22.06 -2.29
CA LEU A 154 -8.62 22.64 -1.10
C LEU A 154 -7.49 23.60 -1.47
N PHE A 155 -6.67 23.25 -2.46
CA PHE A 155 -5.55 24.08 -2.91
C PHE A 155 -6.01 25.38 -3.59
N SER A 156 -7.04 25.34 -4.44
CA SER A 156 -7.59 26.50 -5.16
C SER A 156 -8.31 27.47 -4.25
N THR A 157 -8.98 26.97 -3.22
CA THR A 157 -9.78 27.79 -2.30
C THR A 157 -8.98 28.30 -1.11
N ARG A 158 -8.06 27.50 -0.54
CA ARG A 158 -7.35 27.87 0.69
C ARG A 158 -6.01 28.55 0.46
N CYS A 159 -5.37 28.32 -0.68
CA CYS A 159 -4.04 28.90 -0.98
C CYS A 159 -4.10 30.18 -1.83
N THR A 160 -5.29 30.75 -2.03
CA THR A 160 -5.54 32.04 -2.71
C THR A 160 -5.99 33.16 -1.76
N VAL A 161 -6.27 32.82 -0.49
CA VAL A 161 -6.85 33.77 0.49
C VAL A 161 -5.91 34.92 0.84
N CYS A 162 -4.59 34.70 0.84
CA CYS A 162 -3.61 35.71 1.28
C CYS A 162 -2.79 36.33 0.16
N HIS A 163 -2.59 35.61 -0.95
CA HIS A 163 -1.79 36.04 -2.10
C HIS A 163 -2.14 35.18 -3.31
N GLN A 164 -1.60 35.53 -4.48
CA GLN A 164 -1.73 34.70 -5.68
C GLN A 164 -1.17 33.30 -5.45
N ARG A 165 -1.94 32.27 -5.79
CA ARG A 165 -1.55 30.87 -5.62
C ARG A 165 -0.42 30.49 -6.58
N ARG A 166 0.52 29.67 -6.09
CA ARG A 166 1.59 29.08 -6.91
C ARG A 166 1.01 28.11 -7.95
N ILE A 167 1.61 28.06 -9.13
CA ILE A 167 1.19 27.17 -10.22
C ILE A 167 1.95 25.84 -10.09
N PRO A 168 1.27 24.66 -10.00
CA PRO A 168 1.90 23.36 -9.76
C PRO A 168 3.12 23.06 -10.66
N HIS A 169 2.95 23.25 -11.97
CA HIS A 169 3.95 22.93 -12.98
C HIS A 169 5.04 24.01 -13.16
N HIS A 170 5.11 25.02 -12.28
CA HIS A 170 6.22 25.99 -12.26
C HIS A 170 7.35 25.58 -11.29
N TYR A 171 7.14 24.54 -10.49
CA TYR A 171 8.09 24.12 -9.45
C TYR A 171 8.35 22.62 -9.50
N LYS A 172 9.57 22.23 -9.14
CA LYS A 172 10.00 20.84 -9.06
C LYS A 172 9.40 20.13 -7.84
N VAL A 173 9.28 18.80 -7.91
CA VAL A 173 8.75 17.94 -6.83
C VAL A 173 9.37 18.26 -5.46
N ASN A 174 10.70 18.42 -5.44
CA ASN A 174 11.44 18.58 -4.21
C ASN A 174 11.32 19.97 -3.58
N GLN A 175 10.81 20.97 -4.33
CA GLN A 175 10.58 22.33 -3.83
C GLN A 175 9.27 22.44 -3.04
N TRP A 176 8.24 21.68 -3.44
CA TRP A 176 6.89 21.77 -2.86
C TRP A 176 6.82 21.54 -1.36
N ARG A 177 7.63 20.61 -0.83
CA ARG A 177 7.65 20.34 0.61
C ARG A 177 8.08 21.57 1.42
N SER A 178 9.06 22.33 0.94
CA SER A 178 9.50 23.55 1.61
C SER A 178 8.44 24.65 1.55
N TYR A 179 7.78 24.83 0.41
CA TYR A 179 6.71 25.82 0.28
C TYR A 179 5.51 25.50 1.16
N LEU A 180 5.06 24.23 1.17
CA LEU A 180 3.91 23.85 1.97
C LEU A 180 4.23 23.80 3.46
N LYS A 181 5.48 23.51 3.87
CA LYS A 181 5.89 23.61 5.27
C LYS A 181 5.65 25.01 5.84
N ILE A 182 5.88 26.04 5.02
CA ILE A 182 5.73 27.45 5.42
C ILE A 182 4.27 27.90 5.34
N MET A 183 3.56 27.56 4.25
CA MET A 183 2.21 28.08 3.99
C MET A 183 1.08 27.20 4.51
N GLY A 184 1.23 25.88 4.49
CA GLY A 184 0.21 24.93 4.93
C GLY A 184 -0.32 25.20 6.35
N PRO A 185 0.52 25.48 7.36
CA PRO A 185 0.03 25.82 8.69
C PRO A 185 -0.81 27.10 8.75
N ARG A 186 -0.59 28.05 7.84
CA ARG A 186 -1.31 29.34 7.82
C ARG A 186 -2.73 29.23 7.25
N THR A 187 -3.07 28.13 6.59
CA THR A 187 -4.40 27.93 6.03
C THR A 187 -5.42 27.41 7.05
N GLY A 188 -4.98 27.07 8.27
CA GLY A 188 -5.82 26.41 9.28
C GLY A 188 -6.23 24.97 8.92
N LEU A 189 -5.69 24.41 7.82
CA LEU A 189 -6.05 23.07 7.39
C LEU A 189 -5.47 22.00 8.33
N PRO A 190 -6.22 20.91 8.60
CA PRO A 190 -5.68 19.72 9.25
C PRO A 190 -4.46 19.13 8.51
N LYS A 191 -3.60 18.41 9.22
CA LYS A 191 -2.33 17.90 8.69
C LYS A 191 -2.50 16.88 7.56
N ASP A 192 -3.54 16.05 7.60
CA ASP A 192 -3.90 15.12 6.52
C ASP A 192 -4.28 15.86 5.24
N LYS A 193 -5.01 16.98 5.35
CA LYS A 193 -5.34 17.84 4.21
C LYS A 193 -4.12 18.55 3.65
N GLN A 194 -3.21 19.02 4.51
CA GLN A 194 -1.91 19.56 4.08
C GLN A 194 -1.11 18.48 3.32
N GLU A 195 -1.03 17.24 3.82
CA GLU A 195 -0.32 16.17 3.12
C GLU A 195 -0.98 15.82 1.78
N LEU A 196 -2.32 15.78 1.70
CA LEU A 196 -3.03 15.57 0.43
C LEU A 196 -2.67 16.65 -0.61
N ILE A 197 -2.67 17.92 -0.21
CA ILE A 197 -2.25 19.03 -1.07
C ILE A 197 -0.77 18.87 -1.48
N LEU A 198 0.11 18.53 -0.53
CA LEU A 198 1.54 18.32 -0.84
C LEU A 198 1.71 17.28 -1.92
N THR A 199 1.10 16.11 -1.73
CA THR A 199 1.24 14.99 -2.65
C THR A 199 0.64 15.35 -4.01
N PHE A 200 -0.52 16.03 -4.06
CA PHE A 200 -1.06 16.56 -5.31
C PHE A 200 -0.06 17.47 -6.04
N LEU A 201 0.49 18.46 -5.35
CA LEU A 201 1.44 19.40 -5.95
C LEU A 201 2.71 18.72 -6.44
N GLN A 202 3.18 17.71 -5.70
CA GLN A 202 4.33 16.91 -6.12
C GLN A 202 4.04 16.10 -7.39
N TYR A 203 2.87 15.47 -7.51
CA TYR A 203 2.52 14.74 -8.74
C TYR A 203 2.20 15.63 -9.94
N HIS A 204 1.98 16.94 -9.73
CA HIS A 204 1.73 17.93 -10.78
C HIS A 204 2.89 18.94 -10.94
N ALA A 205 4.07 18.57 -10.44
CA ALA A 205 5.29 19.38 -10.52
C ALA A 205 5.87 19.39 -11.94
N SER A 206 6.75 20.34 -12.23
CA SER A 206 7.35 20.54 -13.56
C SER A 206 8.22 19.39 -14.04
N ASP A 207 8.79 18.62 -13.12
CA ASP A 207 9.69 17.50 -13.37
C ASP A 207 9.02 16.14 -13.13
N MET A 208 7.69 16.11 -13.29
CA MET A 208 6.87 14.89 -13.39
C MET A 208 6.45 14.69 -14.85
N THR A 209 6.72 13.51 -15.41
CA THR A 209 6.21 13.07 -16.71
C THR A 209 4.86 12.35 -16.54
N PRO A 210 4.01 12.28 -17.59
CA PRO A 210 2.81 11.44 -17.58
C PRO A 210 3.11 9.96 -17.23
N GLU A 211 4.28 9.46 -17.62
CA GLU A 211 4.76 8.12 -17.27
C GLU A 211 5.11 7.98 -15.78
N SER A 212 5.69 9.02 -15.17
CA SER A 212 6.00 9.06 -13.74
C SER A 212 4.75 9.22 -12.84
N ALA A 213 3.61 9.60 -13.43
CA ALA A 213 2.29 9.53 -12.81
C ALA A 213 1.70 8.11 -12.87
N SER A 214 2.27 7.21 -13.67
CA SER A 214 1.88 5.80 -13.71
C SER A 214 2.73 4.96 -12.75
N PRO A 215 2.28 3.76 -12.35
CA PRO A 215 3.06 2.90 -11.46
C PRO A 215 4.37 2.50 -12.14
N PRO A 216 5.51 2.42 -11.41
CA PRO A 216 6.74 1.94 -12.01
C PRO A 216 6.53 0.47 -12.42
N GLN A 217 6.52 0.24 -13.73
CA GLN A 217 6.45 -1.10 -14.32
C GLN A 217 7.81 -1.78 -14.12
N PRO A 218 7.85 -3.12 -13.98
CA PRO A 218 9.10 -3.85 -14.12
C PRO A 218 9.70 -3.54 -15.50
N VAL A 219 10.97 -3.14 -15.56
CA VAL A 219 11.67 -3.03 -16.84
C VAL A 219 11.75 -4.45 -17.43
N PRO A 220 11.29 -4.69 -18.68
CA PRO A 220 11.46 -5.99 -19.31
C PRO A 220 12.94 -6.33 -19.35
N GLN A 221 13.34 -7.48 -18.80
CA GLN A 221 14.71 -7.95 -18.94
C GLN A 221 15.02 -8.12 -20.43
N PRO A 222 16.25 -7.79 -20.89
CA PRO A 222 16.67 -8.14 -22.23
C PRO A 222 16.48 -9.65 -22.39
N ARG A 223 15.77 -10.07 -23.45
CA ARG A 223 15.79 -11.49 -23.82
C ARG A 223 17.25 -11.83 -24.05
N GLU A 224 17.80 -12.75 -23.26
CA GLU A 224 19.07 -13.39 -23.61
C GLU A 224 18.93 -13.86 -25.06
N ALA A 225 19.70 -13.24 -25.94
CA ALA A 225 19.79 -13.67 -27.32
C ALA A 225 20.45 -15.04 -27.27
N GLY A 226 19.64 -16.09 -27.38
CA GLY A 226 20.12 -17.45 -27.46
C GLY A 226 21.02 -17.62 -28.67
N ARG A 227 22.32 -17.74 -28.42
CA ARG A 227 23.23 -18.74 -29.01
C ARG A 227 24.57 -18.72 -28.31
#